data_AF-A0A1G6VDC4-F1
#
_entry.id   AF-A0A1G6VDC4-F1
#
_cell.length_a   1.000
_cell.length_b   1.000
_cell.length_c   1.000
_cell.angle_alpha   90.00
_cell.angle_beta   90.00
_cell.angle_gamma   90.00
#
_symmetry.space_group_name_H-M   'P 1'
#
loop_
_entity.id
_entity.type
_entity.pdbx_description
1 polymer ?
#
loop_
_entity_poly.entity_id
_entity_poly.type
_entity_poly.pdbx_seq_one_letter_code
_entity_poly.pdbx_strand_id
1 'polypeptide(L)'
;MHNSLPRFAANPYMASQAGELLAATRNTDSGHAVQVLRHVFAEAGTAAGLWLANWYFDTITLGSDDPRMHGIVDDCIHELESAYGVA
;
A
#
# COMPACT_ATOMS: atom_id res chain seq x y z
N MET A 1 -2.32 15.02 -10.70
CA MET A 1 -0.96 15.53 -10.35
C MET A 1 -0.06 14.31 -10.20
N HIS A 2 1.09 14.24 -10.86
CA HIS A 2 1.98 13.06 -10.88
C HIS A 2 2.62 12.85 -9.50
N ASN A 3 2.12 11.90 -8.70
CA ASN A 3 2.85 11.42 -7.52
C ASN A 3 3.95 10.45 -8.00
N SER A 4 4.99 11.04 -8.59
CA SER A 4 6.21 10.31 -8.96
C SER A 4 6.81 9.75 -7.67
N LEU A 5 7.01 8.44 -7.56
CA LEU A 5 7.57 7.82 -6.36
C LEU A 5 8.91 8.50 -5.97
N PRO A 6 9.03 9.22 -4.83
CA PRO A 6 10.29 9.87 -4.46
C PRO A 6 11.25 8.86 -3.82
N ARG A 7 12.53 8.93 -4.22
CA ARG A 7 13.79 8.32 -3.68
C ARG A 7 13.79 6.85 -3.20
N PHE A 8 12.78 6.33 -2.51
CA PHE A 8 12.67 4.92 -2.11
C PHE A 8 12.29 3.98 -3.27
N ALA A 9 11.62 4.44 -4.32
CA ALA A 9 11.42 3.64 -5.55
C ALA A 9 12.71 3.41 -6.36
N ALA A 10 13.82 4.07 -6.01
CA ALA A 10 15.12 3.67 -6.52
C ALA A 10 15.56 2.31 -5.96
N ASN A 11 14.95 1.83 -4.87
CA ASN A 11 15.12 0.47 -4.39
C ASN A 11 14.24 -0.50 -5.23
N PRO A 12 14.84 -1.46 -5.95
CA PRO A 12 14.11 -2.43 -6.76
C PRO A 12 13.06 -3.22 -5.97
N TYR A 13 13.34 -3.53 -4.70
CA TYR A 13 12.39 -4.21 -3.83
C TYR A 13 11.12 -3.38 -3.64
N MET A 14 11.27 -2.11 -3.23
CA MET A 14 10.11 -1.23 -3.01
C MET A 14 9.31 -0.98 -4.28
N ALA A 15 9.98 -0.89 -5.44
CA ALA A 15 9.30 -0.77 -6.73
C ALA A 15 8.48 -2.03 -7.07
N SER A 16 9.00 -3.23 -6.79
CA SER A 16 8.26 -4.49 -6.96
C SER A 16 7.00 -4.51 -6.10
N GLN A 17 7.15 -4.20 -4.81
CA GLN A 17 6.05 -4.23 -3.84
C GLN A 17 4.96 -3.19 -4.15
N ALA A 18 5.36 -2.00 -4.60
CA ALA A 18 4.42 -0.99 -5.11
C ALA A 18 3.65 -1.49 -6.35
N GLY A 19 4.33 -2.18 -7.28
CA GLY A 19 3.70 -2.78 -8.45
C GLY A 19 2.71 -3.89 -8.09
N GLU A 20 3.08 -4.76 -7.16
CA GLU A 20 2.23 -5.83 -6.62
C GLU A 20 0.98 -5.28 -5.95
N LEU A 21 1.10 -4.23 -5.11
CA LEU A 21 -0.03 -3.54 -4.50
C LEU A 21 -1.02 -3.01 -5.55
N LEU A 22 -0.52 -2.30 -6.57
CA LEU A 22 -1.38 -1.79 -7.64
C LEU A 22 -2.03 -2.91 -8.45
N ALA A 23 -1.33 -4.03 -8.66
CA ALA A 23 -1.89 -5.19 -9.35
C ALA A 23 -3.01 -5.85 -8.52
N ALA A 24 -2.78 -6.10 -7.23
CA ALA A 24 -3.78 -6.65 -6.31
C ALA A 24 -5.04 -5.77 -6.27
N THR A 25 -4.84 -4.45 -6.19
CA THR A 25 -5.95 -3.47 -6.17
C THR A 25 -6.77 -3.50 -7.46
N ARG A 26 -6.11 -3.51 -8.63
CA ARG A 26 -6.79 -3.63 -9.93
C ARG A 26 -7.56 -4.94 -10.08
N ASN A 27 -7.06 -6.01 -9.46
CA ASN A 27 -7.71 -7.32 -9.43
C ASN A 27 -8.76 -7.44 -8.30
N THR A 28 -9.01 -6.38 -7.55
CA THR A 28 -9.93 -6.35 -6.40
C THR A 28 -9.61 -7.39 -5.31
N ASP A 29 -8.31 -7.68 -5.11
CA ASP A 29 -7.82 -8.66 -4.16
C ASP A 29 -7.26 -7.97 -2.91
N SER A 30 -8.13 -7.69 -1.93
CA SER A 30 -7.71 -7.01 -0.69
C SER A 30 -6.79 -7.87 0.18
N GLY A 31 -7.00 -9.19 0.21
CA GLY A 31 -6.16 -10.12 0.95
C GLY A 31 -4.70 -10.07 0.48
N HIS A 32 -4.48 -10.02 -0.84
CA HIS A 32 -3.14 -9.89 -1.39
C HIS A 32 -2.53 -8.51 -1.11
N ALA A 33 -3.31 -7.42 -1.24
CA ALA A 33 -2.81 -6.07 -0.94
C ALA A 33 -2.33 -5.96 0.52
N VAL A 34 -3.11 -6.50 1.46
CA VAL A 34 -2.75 -6.59 2.88
C VAL A 34 -1.47 -7.42 3.09
N GLN A 35 -1.34 -8.55 2.41
CA GLN A 35 -0.15 -9.41 2.51
C GLN A 35 1.12 -8.70 2.03
N VAL A 36 1.04 -7.94 0.93
CA VAL A 36 2.18 -7.15 0.42
C VAL A 36 2.64 -6.12 1.46
N LEU A 37 1.71 -5.38 2.07
CA LEU A 37 2.06 -4.43 3.13
C LEU A 37 2.74 -5.14 4.31
N ARG A 38 2.10 -6.19 4.86
CA ARG A 38 2.68 -6.98 5.97
C ARG A 38 4.08 -7.48 5.64
N HIS A 39 4.29 -7.95 4.41
CA HIS A 39 5.59 -8.42 3.95
C HIS A 39 6.65 -7.30 3.99
N VAL A 40 6.33 -6.10 3.50
CA VAL A 40 7.25 -4.95 3.56
C VAL A 40 7.55 -4.53 4.99
N PHE A 41 6.55 -4.51 5.88
CA PHE A 41 6.76 -4.21 7.30
C PHE A 41 7.70 -5.23 7.96
N ALA A 42 7.61 -6.50 7.61
CA ALA A 42 8.46 -7.57 8.14
C ALA A 42 9.89 -7.53 7.58
N GLU A 43 10.05 -7.35 6.26
CA GLU A 43 11.34 -7.47 5.57
C GLU A 43 12.15 -6.16 5.54
N ALA A 44 11.49 -5.03 5.26
CA ALA A 44 12.13 -3.73 5.10
C ALA A 44 11.95 -2.82 6.33
N GLY A 45 11.15 -3.26 7.29
CA GLY A 45 10.91 -2.57 8.56
C GLY A 45 9.84 -1.49 8.50
N THR A 46 9.47 -0.99 9.68
CA THR A 46 8.33 -0.09 9.88
C THR A 46 8.39 1.20 9.05
N ALA A 47 9.57 1.82 8.93
CA ALA A 47 9.71 3.06 8.15
C ALA A 47 9.41 2.85 6.65
N ALA A 48 9.86 1.73 6.08
CA ALA A 48 9.59 1.40 4.68
C ALA A 48 8.12 1.00 4.48
N GLY A 49 7.55 0.22 5.41
CA GLY A 49 6.14 -0.16 5.40
C GLY A 49 5.20 1.06 5.45
N LEU A 50 5.42 1.98 6.39
CA LEU A 50 4.63 3.22 6.51
C LEU A 50 4.76 4.11 5.27
N TRP A 51 5.96 4.22 4.71
CA TRP A 51 6.17 4.96 3.48
C TRP A 51 5.37 4.37 2.31
N LEU A 52 5.40 3.04 2.14
CA LEU A 52 4.68 2.35 1.07
C LEU A 52 3.16 2.47 1.24
N ALA A 53 2.66 2.30 2.47
CA ALA A 53 1.26 2.44 2.81
C ALA A 53 0.75 3.85 2.47
N ASN A 54 1.44 4.91 2.92
CA ASN A 54 1.06 6.29 2.61
C ASN A 54 1.05 6.56 1.11
N TRP A 55 2.11 6.15 0.39
CA TRP A 55 2.15 6.31 -1.06
C TRP A 55 0.98 5.59 -1.75
N TYR A 56 0.66 4.37 -1.31
CA TYR A 56 -0.42 3.57 -1.88
C TYR A 56 -1.78 4.23 -1.64
N PHE A 57 -2.06 4.69 -0.41
CA PHE A 57 -3.31 5.35 -0.05
C PHE A 57 -3.51 6.63 -0.84
N ASP A 58 -2.50 7.50 -0.93
CA ASP A 58 -2.54 8.70 -1.76
C ASP A 58 -2.78 8.36 -3.24
N THR A 59 -2.11 7.32 -3.76
CA THR A 59 -2.20 6.92 -5.17
C THR A 59 -3.61 6.46 -5.52
N ILE A 60 -4.25 5.66 -4.67
CA ILE A 60 -5.61 5.18 -4.93
C ILE A 60 -6.63 6.30 -4.71
N THR A 61 -6.51 7.05 -3.61
CA THR A 61 -7.47 8.11 -3.24
C THR A 61 -7.48 9.26 -4.25
N LEU A 62 -6.32 9.64 -4.78
CA LEU A 62 -6.19 10.73 -5.76
C LEU A 62 -6.28 10.23 -7.22
N GLY A 63 -6.10 8.93 -7.45
CA GLY A 63 -5.96 8.34 -8.79
C GLY A 63 -7.18 7.57 -9.27
N SER A 64 -8.16 7.30 -8.42
CA SER A 64 -9.36 6.52 -8.76
C SER A 64 -10.57 7.00 -7.95
N ASP A 65 -11.72 7.06 -8.61
CA ASP A 65 -13.03 7.24 -7.96
C ASP A 65 -13.79 5.90 -7.79
N ASP A 66 -13.16 4.75 -8.06
CA ASP A 66 -13.81 3.44 -7.89
C ASP A 66 -13.92 3.08 -6.39
N PRO A 67 -15.14 2.99 -5.83
CA PRO A 67 -15.34 2.70 -4.40
C PRO A 67 -14.81 1.33 -4.00
N ARG A 68 -14.64 0.38 -4.93
CA ARG A 68 -14.02 -0.92 -4.62
C ARG A 68 -12.53 -0.79 -4.34
N MET A 69 -11.84 0.10 -5.05
CA MET A 69 -10.43 0.36 -4.78
C MET A 69 -10.25 1.07 -3.43
N HIS A 70 -11.17 1.97 -3.08
CA HIS A 70 -11.19 2.63 -1.78
C HIS A 70 -11.45 1.62 -0.65
N GLY A 71 -12.37 0.67 -0.83
CA GLY A 71 -12.59 -0.40 0.14
C GLY A 71 -11.35 -1.25 0.42
N ILE A 72 -10.48 -1.46 -0.58
CA ILE A 72 -9.21 -2.18 -0.37
C ILE A 72 -8.22 -1.33 0.43
N VAL A 73 -8.22 -0.01 0.24
CA VAL A 73 -7.44 0.92 1.07
C VAL A 73 -7.92 0.85 2.52
N ASP A 74 -9.24 0.85 2.74
CA ASP A 74 -9.82 0.74 4.08
C ASP A 74 -9.44 -0.58 4.77
N ASP A 75 -9.48 -1.71 4.05
CA ASP A 75 -9.03 -3.01 4.56
C ASP A 75 -7.54 -2.97 4.99
N CYS A 76 -6.69 -2.34 4.18
CA CYS A 76 -5.27 -2.14 4.49
C CYS A 76 -5.06 -1.23 5.71
N ILE A 77 -5.83 -0.15 5.85
CA ILE A 77 -5.77 0.75 7.01
C ILE A 77 -6.18 -0.01 8.26
N HIS A 78 -7.32 -0.71 8.23
CA HIS A 78 -7.84 -1.47 9.35
C HIS A 78 -6.84 -2.52 9.84
N GLU A 79 -6.18 -3.21 8.91
CA GLU A 79 -5.13 -4.16 9.24
C GLU A 79 -3.96 -3.48 9.98
N LEU A 80 -3.49 -2.32 9.50
CA LEU A 80 -2.40 -1.60 10.14
C LEU A 80 -2.80 -1.12 11.55
N GLU A 81 -4.01 -0.58 11.70
CA GLU A 81 -4.56 -0.18 12.99
C GLU A 81 -4.63 -1.36 13.97
N SER A 82 -5.10 -2.53 13.50
CA SER A 82 -5.14 -3.76 14.29
C SER A 82 -3.75 -4.26 14.68
N ALA A 83 -2.76 -4.15 13.80
CA ALA A 83 -1.40 -4.60 14.06
C ALA A 83 -0.64 -3.69 15.03
N TYR A 84 -0.95 -2.38 15.04
CA TYR A 84 -0.19 -1.37 15.78
C TYR A 84 -0.97 -0.71 16.94
N GLY A 85 -2.24 -1.06 17.15
CA GLY A 85 -3.04 -0.62 18.30
C GLY A 85 -3.46 0.85 18.23
N VAL A 86 -3.65 1.39 17.02
CA VAL A 86 -4.10 2.76 16.78
C VAL A 86 -5.57 2.71 16.41
N ALA A 87 -6.45 2.69 17.41
CA ALA A 87 -7.90 2.72 17.24
C ALA A 87 -8.50 3.97 17.89
#